data_AF-A0A354I613-F1
#
_entry.id   AF-A0A354I613-F1
#
_cell.length_a   1.000
_cell.length_b   1.000
_cell.length_c   1.000
_cell.angle_alpha   90.00
_cell.angle_beta   90.00
_cell.angle_gamma   90.00
#
_symmetry.space_group_name_H-M   'P 1'
#
loop_
_entity.id
_entity.type
_entity.pdbx_description
1 polymer ?
#
loop_
_entity_poly.entity_id
_entity_poly.type
_entity_poly.pdbx_seq_one_letter_code
_entity_poly.pdbx_strand_id
1 'polypeptide(L)'
;MYHGRFRKSHYETGFNWGNLLFKNHKKIDQNSTFEITKERKTFAKECLPVYEKYYPEILEEIRGLADGQKGRYEDFYTFLLSMYCFEFNNHCTCFAFKDKDNLIFGRNSDFLVALEKLYMNCLYKLNGVYGFMCQYERNKGADTVWSVIYDIKNKRIFRVEGNPSRKKFVEDTRMKFI
;
A
#
# COMPACT_ATOMS: atom_id res chain seq x y z
N MET A 1 9.56 10.02 5.94
CA MET A 1 8.87 9.24 4.89
C MET A 1 9.87 8.73 3.88
N TYR A 2 9.91 7.41 3.63
CA TYR A 2 10.61 6.86 2.47
C TYR A 2 9.72 6.99 1.22
N HIS A 3 10.34 7.22 0.05
CA HIS A 3 9.62 7.38 -1.23
C HIS A 3 10.00 6.28 -2.21
N GLY A 4 9.24 5.18 -2.17
CA GLY A 4 9.38 4.07 -3.12
C GLY A 4 8.98 4.52 -4.52
N ARG A 5 9.86 4.35 -5.50
CA ARG A 5 9.62 4.73 -6.90
C ARG A 5 9.54 3.47 -7.76
N PHE A 6 8.33 3.05 -8.07
CA PHE A 6 8.03 1.78 -8.72
C PHE A 6 7.81 2.00 -10.22
N ARG A 7 8.50 1.20 -11.06
CA ARG A 7 8.63 1.37 -12.51
C ARG A 7 8.92 0.02 -13.18
N LYS A 8 8.81 -0.02 -14.52
CA LYS A 8 9.00 -1.19 -15.40
C LYS A 8 7.76 -2.11 -15.40
N SER A 9 7.92 -3.42 -15.62
CA SER A 9 6.83 -4.38 -15.49
C SER A 9 6.45 -4.67 -14.03
N HIS A 10 5.30 -5.30 -13.81
CA HIS A 10 4.84 -5.75 -12.49
C HIS A 10 5.82 -6.75 -11.85
N TYR A 11 6.22 -7.81 -12.56
CA TYR A 11 7.22 -8.77 -12.06
C TYR A 11 8.53 -8.08 -11.67
N GLU A 12 9.07 -7.22 -12.53
CA GLU A 12 10.28 -6.46 -12.19
C GLU A 12 10.09 -5.53 -10.99
N THR A 13 8.89 -4.97 -10.80
CA THR A 13 8.58 -4.08 -9.67
C THR A 13 8.69 -4.85 -8.36
N GLY A 14 8.01 -6.00 -8.26
CA GLY A 14 8.12 -6.90 -7.13
C GLY A 14 9.56 -7.39 -6.93
N PHE A 15 10.22 -7.87 -7.98
CA PHE A 15 11.58 -8.43 -7.90
C PHE A 15 12.61 -7.40 -7.44
N ASN A 16 12.61 -6.19 -8.01
CA ASN A 16 13.57 -5.16 -7.61
C ASN A 16 13.34 -4.71 -6.16
N TRP A 17 12.08 -4.65 -5.69
CA TRP A 17 11.77 -4.32 -4.30
C TRP A 17 12.16 -5.46 -3.33
N GLY A 18 11.79 -6.69 -3.63
CA GLY A 18 12.13 -7.87 -2.83
C GLY A 18 13.64 -8.08 -2.71
N ASN A 19 14.36 -7.94 -3.83
CA ASN A 19 15.82 -8.07 -3.88
C ASN A 19 16.53 -6.91 -3.15
N LEU A 20 16.01 -5.68 -3.23
CA LEU A 20 16.51 -4.54 -2.44
C LEU A 20 16.38 -4.81 -0.94
N LEU A 21 15.22 -5.26 -0.47
CA LEU A 21 15.02 -5.62 0.92
C LEU A 21 15.93 -6.78 1.35
N PHE A 22 16.02 -7.84 0.55
CA PHE A 22 16.86 -9.01 0.83
C PHE A 22 18.33 -8.62 0.99
N LYS A 23 18.87 -7.79 0.08
CA LYS A 23 20.24 -7.25 0.14
C LYS A 23 20.52 -6.38 1.36
N ASN A 24 19.49 -5.77 1.95
CA ASN A 24 19.59 -5.00 3.20
C ASN A 24 19.27 -5.85 4.44
N HIS A 25 19.35 -7.18 4.32
CA HIS A 25 19.01 -8.16 5.35
C HIS A 25 17.59 -7.98 5.92
N LYS A 26 16.64 -7.53 5.07
CA LYS A 26 15.21 -7.42 5.40
C LYS A 26 14.45 -8.54 4.69
N LYS A 27 14.16 -9.57 5.48
CA LYS A 27 13.30 -10.70 5.14
C LYS A 27 11.88 -10.43 5.60
N ILE A 28 10.93 -10.45 4.67
CA ILE A 28 9.49 -10.22 4.92
C ILE A 28 8.90 -11.42 5.66
N ASP A 29 9.37 -12.64 5.35
CA ASP A 29 9.01 -13.90 6.00
C ASP A 29 9.46 -14.02 7.47
N GLN A 30 10.22 -13.03 7.97
CA GLN A 30 10.67 -12.92 9.36
C GLN A 30 9.94 -11.81 10.14
N ASN A 31 8.95 -11.14 9.55
CA ASN A 31 8.12 -10.16 10.25
C ASN A 31 7.06 -10.88 11.10
N SER A 32 6.82 -10.41 12.33
CA SER A 32 5.81 -11.00 13.23
C SER A 32 4.37 -10.92 12.71
N THR A 33 4.09 -10.11 11.68
CA THR A 33 2.78 -10.10 11.01
C THR A 33 2.69 -11.03 9.79
N PHE A 34 3.79 -11.67 9.36
CA PHE A 34 3.78 -12.60 8.22
C PHE A 34 3.24 -13.98 8.65
N GLU A 35 1.95 -14.01 8.98
CA GLU A 35 1.28 -15.23 9.46
C GLU A 35 0.80 -16.10 8.29
N ILE A 36 1.13 -17.39 8.34
CA ILE A 36 0.81 -18.39 7.33
C ILE A 36 0.14 -19.60 7.99
N THR A 37 -1.19 -19.55 8.12
CA THR A 37 -2.00 -20.66 8.65
C THR A 37 -2.56 -21.54 7.53
N LYS A 38 -3.11 -22.71 7.87
CA LYS A 38 -3.78 -23.60 6.91
C LYS A 38 -5.03 -22.93 6.34
N GLU A 39 -5.74 -22.19 7.16
CA GLU A 39 -6.99 -21.48 6.87
C GLU A 39 -6.73 -20.33 5.90
N ARG A 40 -5.67 -19.53 6.14
CA ARG A 40 -5.17 -18.52 5.20
C ARG A 40 -4.76 -19.16 3.86
N LYS A 41 -4.10 -20.32 3.86
CA LYS A 41 -3.71 -21.04 2.63
C LYS A 41 -4.90 -21.54 1.82
N THR A 42 -5.96 -22.03 2.46
CA THR A 42 -7.20 -22.42 1.76
C THR A 42 -7.86 -21.20 1.13
N PHE A 43 -8.13 -20.17 1.94
CA PHE A 43 -8.77 -18.93 1.47
C PHE A 43 -8.02 -18.27 0.31
N ALA A 44 -6.70 -18.12 0.44
CA ALA A 44 -5.89 -17.48 -0.61
C ALA A 44 -5.86 -18.28 -1.92
N LYS A 45 -6.01 -19.61 -1.89
CA LYS A 45 -6.13 -20.45 -3.09
C LYS A 45 -7.51 -20.32 -3.75
N GLU A 46 -8.57 -20.22 -2.95
CA GLU A 46 -9.92 -19.92 -3.46
C GLU A 46 -10.01 -18.52 -4.09
N CYS A 47 -9.18 -17.57 -3.67
CA CYS A 47 -9.04 -16.27 -4.32
C CYS A 47 -8.34 -16.33 -5.71
N LEU A 48 -7.42 -17.27 -5.95
CA LEU A 48 -6.56 -17.24 -7.15
C LEU A 48 -7.33 -17.14 -8.48
N PRO A 49 -8.39 -17.93 -8.75
CA PRO A 49 -9.12 -17.85 -10.02
C PRO A 49 -9.78 -16.49 -10.30
N VAL A 50 -10.03 -15.68 -9.26
CA VAL A 50 -10.53 -14.30 -9.41
C VAL A 50 -9.39 -13.37 -9.83
N TYR A 51 -8.22 -13.49 -9.20
CA TYR A 51 -7.05 -12.69 -9.59
C TYR A 51 -6.53 -13.09 -10.97
N GLU A 52 -6.42 -14.37 -11.29
CA GLU A 52 -6.02 -14.88 -12.61
C GLU A 52 -6.92 -14.37 -13.75
N LYS A 53 -8.21 -14.17 -13.48
CA LYS A 53 -9.21 -13.68 -14.44
C LYS A 53 -9.23 -12.16 -14.59
N TYR A 54 -9.05 -11.40 -13.50
CA TYR A 54 -9.31 -9.96 -13.48
C TYR A 54 -8.07 -9.08 -13.27
N TYR A 55 -7.05 -9.56 -12.56
CA TYR A 55 -5.83 -8.82 -12.19
C TYR A 55 -4.57 -9.72 -12.17
N PRO A 56 -4.28 -10.51 -13.23
CA PRO A 56 -3.16 -11.45 -13.24
C PRO A 56 -1.80 -10.76 -13.08
N GLU A 57 -1.69 -9.49 -13.46
CA GLU A 57 -0.48 -8.68 -13.28
C GLU A 57 -0.10 -8.47 -11.80
N ILE A 58 -1.07 -8.50 -10.88
CA ILE A 58 -0.81 -8.44 -9.44
C ILE A 58 -0.18 -9.75 -8.95
N LEU A 59 -0.60 -10.90 -9.49
CA LEU A 59 0.03 -12.20 -9.19
C LEU A 59 1.49 -12.23 -9.66
N GLU A 60 1.80 -11.64 -10.81
CA GLU A 60 3.17 -11.50 -11.30
C GLU A 60 4.02 -10.54 -10.45
N GLU A 61 3.45 -9.46 -9.91
CA GLU A 61 4.14 -8.59 -8.94
C GLU A 61 4.44 -9.33 -7.63
N ILE A 62 3.51 -10.14 -7.13
CA ILE A 62 3.70 -11.00 -5.95
C ILE A 62 4.74 -12.09 -6.22
N ARG A 63 4.77 -12.67 -7.42
CA ARG A 63 5.80 -13.63 -7.86
C ARG A 63 7.18 -12.99 -7.83
N GLY A 64 7.33 -11.84 -8.47
CA GLY A 64 8.59 -11.08 -8.45
C GLY A 64 9.03 -10.76 -7.02
N LEU A 65 8.12 -10.33 -6.15
CA LEU A 65 8.42 -10.03 -4.74
C LEU A 65 8.95 -11.27 -4.00
N ALA A 66 8.33 -12.43 -4.18
CA ALA A 66 8.76 -13.70 -3.58
C ALA A 66 10.14 -14.12 -4.09
N ASP A 67 10.36 -14.08 -5.42
CA ASP A 67 11.64 -14.44 -6.05
C ASP A 67 12.78 -13.51 -5.58
N GLY A 68 12.52 -12.20 -5.51
CA GLY A 68 13.47 -11.22 -5.00
C GLY A 68 13.81 -11.41 -3.52
N GLN A 69 12.87 -11.92 -2.72
CA GLN A 69 13.06 -12.32 -1.32
C GLN A 69 13.65 -13.72 -1.14
N LYS A 70 13.78 -14.51 -2.23
CA LYS A 70 14.12 -15.94 -2.22
C LYS A 70 13.13 -16.76 -1.36
N GLY A 71 11.87 -16.34 -1.33
CA GLY A 71 10.78 -16.99 -0.61
C GLY A 71 9.91 -17.85 -1.51
N ARG A 72 8.97 -18.59 -0.92
CA ARG A 72 7.96 -19.36 -1.65
C ARG A 72 6.83 -18.44 -2.12
N TYR A 73 6.53 -18.45 -3.42
CA TYR A 73 5.39 -17.72 -3.99
C TYR A 73 4.06 -18.02 -3.27
N GLU A 74 3.83 -19.28 -2.86
CA GLU A 74 2.64 -19.67 -2.08
C GLU A 74 2.48 -18.85 -0.80
N ASP A 75 3.55 -18.68 -0.02
CA ASP A 75 3.46 -18.03 1.28
C ASP A 75 3.30 -16.50 1.10
N PHE A 76 3.90 -15.92 0.06
CA PHE A 76 3.72 -14.50 -0.28
C PHE A 76 2.30 -14.17 -0.77
N TYR A 77 1.69 -14.97 -1.66
CA TYR A 77 0.28 -14.74 -2.00
C TYR A 77 -0.65 -15.08 -0.83
N THR A 78 -0.33 -16.09 -0.02
CA THR A 78 -1.12 -16.44 1.17
C THR A 78 -1.21 -15.27 2.15
N PHE A 79 -0.08 -14.64 2.48
CA PHE A 79 -0.06 -13.46 3.35
C PHE A 79 -0.85 -12.29 2.75
N LEU A 80 -0.56 -11.92 1.50
CA LEU A 80 -1.12 -10.71 0.88
C LEU A 80 -2.62 -10.83 0.59
N LEU A 81 -3.08 -11.97 0.07
CA LEU A 81 -4.49 -12.18 -0.27
C LEU A 81 -5.38 -12.39 0.98
N SER A 82 -4.82 -12.87 2.10
CA SER A 82 -5.58 -13.05 3.35
C SER A 82 -5.51 -11.86 4.31
N MET A 83 -4.67 -10.85 4.05
CA MET A 83 -4.28 -9.79 5.01
C MET A 83 -5.47 -9.14 5.74
N TYR A 84 -6.49 -8.68 5.00
CA TYR A 84 -7.65 -7.98 5.56
C TYR A 84 -8.85 -8.89 5.87
N CYS A 85 -8.75 -10.20 5.62
CA CYS A 85 -9.81 -11.17 5.88
C CYS A 85 -9.61 -11.96 7.17
N PHE A 86 -8.43 -11.82 7.80
CA PHE A 86 -8.02 -12.54 9.01
C PHE A 86 -7.45 -11.60 10.11
N GLU A 87 -7.44 -10.29 9.90
CA GLU A 87 -7.10 -9.29 10.93
C GLU A 87 -8.27 -8.31 11.10
N PHE A 88 -8.97 -8.45 12.23
CA PHE A 88 -10.23 -7.78 12.53
C PHE A 88 -10.08 -6.49 13.34
N ASN A 89 -8.87 -6.20 13.85
CA ASN A 89 -8.57 -5.00 14.63
C ASN A 89 -8.08 -3.83 13.74
N ASN A 90 -8.16 -4.00 12.41
CA ASN A 90 -7.87 -2.96 11.44
C ASN A 90 -9.03 -1.96 11.38
N HIS A 91 -8.74 -0.68 11.61
CA HIS A 91 -9.74 0.38 11.51
C HIS A 91 -9.33 1.42 10.46
N CYS A 92 -10.32 2.09 9.90
CA CYS A 92 -10.11 3.20 8.98
C CYS A 92 -11.30 4.16 9.03
N THR A 93 -11.04 5.43 8.74
CA THR A 93 -12.07 6.45 8.58
C THR A 93 -11.94 7.04 7.18
N CYS A 94 -13.01 6.97 6.40
CA CYS A 94 -13.09 7.52 5.05
C CYS A 94 -14.25 8.52 4.96
N PHE A 95 -14.06 9.61 4.23
CA PHE A 95 -15.14 10.52 3.86
C PHE A 95 -15.02 10.93 2.39
N ALA A 96 -16.17 11.18 1.77
CA ALA A 96 -16.28 11.79 0.46
C ALA A 96 -17.21 13.00 0.58
N PHE A 97 -16.84 14.10 -0.07
CA PHE A 97 -17.60 15.35 -0.07
C PHE A 97 -17.66 15.91 -1.49
N LYS A 98 -18.82 16.42 -1.87
CA LYS A 98 -19.06 17.03 -3.19
C LYS A 98 -20.01 18.20 -3.02
N ASP A 99 -19.63 19.34 -3.59
CA ASP A 99 -20.52 20.47 -3.82
C ASP A 99 -20.49 20.85 -5.32
N LYS A 100 -20.83 22.10 -5.66
CA LYS A 100 -20.78 22.62 -7.04
C LYS A 100 -19.34 22.80 -7.54
N ASP A 101 -18.45 23.18 -6.64
CA ASP A 101 -17.13 23.69 -6.92
C ASP A 101 -15.99 22.73 -6.54
N ASN A 102 -16.26 21.76 -5.67
CA ASN A 102 -15.30 20.81 -5.10
C ASN A 102 -15.77 19.35 -5.24
N LEU A 103 -14.80 18.44 -5.43
CA LEU A 103 -14.99 16.99 -5.23
C LEU A 103 -13.80 16.47 -4.44
N ILE A 104 -14.05 16.10 -3.18
CA ILE A 104 -13.05 15.73 -2.18
C ILE A 104 -13.23 14.28 -1.76
N PHE A 105 -12.13 13.53 -1.74
CA PHE A 105 -12.02 12.26 -1.00
C PHE A 105 -10.94 12.36 0.05
N GLY A 106 -11.17 11.78 1.23
CA GLY A 106 -10.18 11.68 2.31
C GLY A 106 -10.28 10.36 3.07
N ARG A 107 -9.12 9.85 3.49
CA ARG A 107 -8.98 8.59 4.24
C ARG A 107 -7.86 8.70 5.28
N ASN A 108 -8.11 8.09 6.44
CA ASN A 108 -7.12 7.70 7.44
C ASN A 108 -7.12 6.16 7.55
N SER A 109 -6.06 5.56 8.10
CA SER A 109 -6.01 4.12 8.37
C SER A 109 -5.20 3.84 9.64
N ASP A 110 -5.78 3.05 10.53
CA ASP A 110 -5.29 2.78 11.88
C ASP A 110 -4.76 1.34 11.91
N PHE A 111 -3.52 1.16 12.38
CA PHE A 111 -2.75 -0.07 12.18
C PHE A 111 -1.58 -0.16 13.19
N LEU A 112 -0.90 -1.32 13.23
CA LEU A 112 0.16 -1.61 14.19
C LEU A 112 1.32 -0.58 14.17
N VAL A 113 1.46 0.19 15.25
CA VAL A 113 2.48 1.25 15.41
C VAL A 113 3.92 0.72 15.27
N ALA A 114 4.18 -0.55 15.58
CA ALA A 114 5.49 -1.18 15.37
C ALA A 114 5.94 -1.17 13.89
N LEU A 115 4.99 -1.18 12.95
CA LEU A 115 5.25 -1.19 11.50
C LEU A 115 5.35 0.23 10.89
N GLU A 116 5.16 1.28 11.69
CA GLU A 116 5.22 2.70 11.28
C GLU A 116 6.59 3.10 10.68
N LYS A 117 7.66 2.33 10.93
CA LYS A 117 8.99 2.50 10.31
C LYS A 117 9.11 1.90 8.90
N LEU A 118 8.16 1.05 8.49
CA LEU A 118 8.11 0.41 7.17
C LEU A 118 7.20 1.17 6.19
N TYR A 119 6.42 2.12 6.70
CA TYR A 119 5.52 2.95 5.91
C TYR A 119 6.29 3.83 4.91
N MET A 120 5.77 3.90 3.70
CA MET A 120 6.35 4.65 2.60
C MET A 120 5.27 5.36 1.80
N ASN A 121 5.68 6.36 1.02
CA ASN A 121 4.88 6.85 -0.07
C ASN A 121 5.31 6.12 -1.35
N CYS A 122 4.35 5.43 -1.96
CA CYS A 122 4.53 4.63 -3.16
C CYS A 122 4.20 5.48 -4.39
N LEU A 123 5.19 5.76 -5.23
CA LEU A 123 5.04 6.44 -6.52
C LEU A 123 5.11 5.40 -7.63
N TYR A 124 3.95 4.88 -8.05
CA TYR A 124 3.84 3.90 -9.13
C TYR A 124 3.75 4.59 -10.49
N LYS A 125 4.62 4.20 -11.42
CA LYS A 125 4.51 4.48 -12.85
C LYS A 125 5.10 3.31 -13.64
N LEU A 126 4.32 2.23 -13.72
CA LEU A 126 4.69 1.00 -14.42
C LEU A 126 4.41 1.13 -15.93
N ASN A 127 4.87 0.16 -16.71
CA ASN A 127 4.70 0.15 -18.16
C ASN A 127 3.22 -0.15 -18.51
N GLY A 128 2.60 0.68 -19.37
CA GLY A 128 1.26 0.41 -19.93
C GLY A 128 0.07 0.70 -19.00
N VAL A 129 0.28 1.16 -17.77
CA VAL A 129 -0.80 1.40 -16.78
C VAL A 129 -0.83 2.86 -16.29
N TYR A 130 -1.95 3.25 -15.68
CA TYR A 130 -2.07 4.54 -15.00
C TYR A 130 -1.15 4.61 -13.77
N GLY A 131 -0.42 5.71 -13.63
CA GLY A 131 0.42 5.96 -12.45
C GLY A 131 -0.40 6.49 -11.26
N PHE A 132 -0.04 6.08 -10.04
CA PHE A 132 -0.75 6.44 -8.81
C PHE A 132 0.18 6.71 -7.63
N MET A 133 -0.37 7.30 -6.56
CA MET A 133 0.30 7.52 -5.28
C MET A 133 -0.46 6.86 -4.13
N CYS A 134 0.26 6.28 -3.17
CA CYS A 134 -0.25 5.95 -1.83
C CYS A 134 0.71 6.52 -0.76
N GLN A 135 0.24 6.85 0.45
CA GLN A 135 1.04 7.58 1.46
C GLN A 135 0.65 7.24 2.91
N TYR A 136 1.62 7.13 3.83
CA TYR A 136 1.41 6.87 5.28
C TYR A 136 2.60 7.42 6.15
N GLU A 137 2.40 8.35 7.12
CA GLU A 137 3.30 8.80 8.26
C GLU A 137 2.67 10.04 8.99
N ARG A 138 2.79 10.35 10.30
CA ARG A 138 3.60 9.83 11.46
C ARG A 138 3.21 10.36 12.86
N ASN A 139 3.69 9.65 13.91
CA ASN A 139 4.07 10.09 15.28
C ASN A 139 3.01 10.37 16.39
N LYS A 140 3.33 9.80 17.59
CA LYS A 140 2.64 9.81 18.89
C LYS A 140 1.39 8.92 18.99
N GLY A 141 1.14 8.39 20.20
CA GLY A 141 0.31 7.21 20.42
C GLY A 141 -1.19 7.43 20.17
N ALA A 142 -1.82 6.45 19.51
CA ALA A 142 -3.26 6.37 19.21
C ALA A 142 -3.86 7.68 18.65
N ASP A 143 -3.49 8.04 17.42
CA ASP A 143 -3.95 9.26 16.77
C ASP A 143 -3.97 9.12 15.23
N THR A 144 -4.64 10.05 14.54
CA THR A 144 -4.61 10.15 13.08
C THR A 144 -3.18 10.32 12.60
N VAL A 145 -2.65 9.25 11.99
CA VAL A 145 -1.27 9.17 11.50
C VAL A 145 -1.05 10.17 10.36
N TRP A 146 -2.01 10.29 9.44
CA TRP A 146 -2.00 11.20 8.28
C TRP A 146 -3.41 11.42 7.77
N SER A 147 -3.62 12.49 6.99
CA SER A 147 -4.79 12.64 6.13
C SER A 147 -4.39 13.23 4.77
N VAL A 148 -5.03 12.76 3.70
CA VAL A 148 -4.96 13.35 2.35
C VAL A 148 -6.36 13.81 1.95
N ILE A 149 -6.44 14.94 1.26
CA ILE A 149 -7.59 15.47 0.54
C ILE A 149 -7.22 15.44 -0.94
N TYR A 150 -7.92 14.62 -1.71
CA TYR A 150 -7.84 14.63 -3.17
C TYR A 150 -8.89 15.60 -3.71
N ASP A 151 -8.49 16.75 -4.23
CA ASP A 151 -9.34 17.62 -5.03
C ASP A 151 -9.34 17.08 -6.48
N ILE A 152 -10.34 16.22 -6.73
CA ILE A 152 -10.45 15.46 -7.97
C ILE A 152 -10.83 16.39 -9.14
N LYS A 153 -11.57 17.48 -8.88
CA LYS A 153 -12.03 18.41 -9.92
C LYS A 153 -10.87 19.22 -10.50
N ASN A 154 -10.02 19.77 -9.63
CA ASN A 154 -8.89 20.62 -10.06
C ASN A 154 -7.59 19.84 -10.26
N LYS A 155 -7.60 18.50 -10.11
CA LYS A 155 -6.42 17.62 -10.13
C LYS A 155 -5.34 18.04 -9.11
N ARG A 156 -5.73 18.35 -7.86
CA ARG A 156 -4.81 18.78 -6.79
C ARG A 156 -4.81 17.77 -5.63
N ILE A 157 -3.65 17.55 -5.03
CA ILE A 157 -3.48 16.69 -3.86
C ILE A 157 -3.06 17.59 -2.69
N PHE A 158 -3.84 17.58 -1.61
CA PHE A 158 -3.51 18.25 -0.37
C PHE A 158 -3.27 17.21 0.72
N ARG A 159 -2.25 17.39 1.56
CA ARG A 159 -1.87 16.41 2.57
C ARG A 159 -1.49 17.05 3.90
N VAL A 160 -1.69 16.32 4.99
CA VAL A 160 -1.23 16.70 6.32
C VAL A 160 -0.54 15.51 6.99
N GLU A 161 0.65 15.75 7.54
CA GLU A 161 1.48 14.75 8.22
C GLU A 161 1.11 14.68 9.71
N GLY A 162 0.06 13.94 10.05
CA GLY A 162 -0.55 13.86 11.38
C GLY A 162 -1.93 14.54 11.45
N ASN A 163 -2.57 14.47 12.63
CA ASN A 163 -3.95 14.89 12.84
C ASN A 163 -4.29 16.33 12.33
N PRO A 164 -5.30 16.49 11.45
CA PRO A 164 -5.68 17.79 10.86
C PRO A 164 -6.21 18.82 11.86
N SER A 165 -6.65 18.41 13.06
CA SER A 165 -7.05 19.36 14.12
C SER A 165 -5.87 20.16 14.70
N ARG A 166 -4.62 19.74 14.45
CA ARG A 166 -3.40 20.36 15.00
C ARG A 166 -2.38 20.78 13.94
N LYS A 167 -2.63 20.50 12.66
CA LYS A 167 -1.72 20.78 11.55
C LYS A 167 -2.51 21.16 10.28
N LYS A 168 -1.97 22.07 9.49
CA LYS A 168 -2.58 22.51 8.23
C LYS A 168 -2.22 21.57 7.07
N PHE A 169 -3.14 21.42 6.13
CA PHE A 169 -2.88 20.78 4.85
C PHE A 169 -1.91 21.62 3.99
N VAL A 170 -1.06 20.94 3.22
CA VAL A 170 -0.12 21.51 2.26
C VAL A 170 -0.29 20.79 0.92
N GLU A 171 -0.16 21.49 -0.19
CA GLU A 171 -0.26 20.91 -1.53
C GLU A 171 0.94 20.00 -1.87
N ASP A 172 0.67 18.88 -2.56
CA ASP A 172 1.68 17.91 -3.00
C ASP A 172 1.84 17.89 -4.51
N THR A 173 2.88 18.58 -4.99
CA THR A 173 3.23 18.68 -6.41
C THR A 173 4.12 17.53 -6.91
N ARG A 174 4.40 16.51 -6.07
CA ARG A 174 5.35 15.42 -6.40
C ARG A 174 4.79 14.43 -7.43
N MET A 175 3.47 14.28 -7.51
CA MET A 175 2.78 13.60 -8.61
C MET A 175 2.21 14.66 -9.56
N LYS A 176 2.77 14.73 -10.77
CA LYS A 176 2.18 15.51 -11.86
C LYS A 176 1.14 14.63 -12.55
N PHE A 177 -0.12 15.05 -12.50
CA PHE A 177 -1.13 14.54 -13.42
C PHE A 177 -0.73 14.91 -14.84
N ILE A 178 -0.87 13.95 -15.74
CA ILE A 178 -0.68 14.11 -17.19
C ILE A 178 -2.05 14.40 -17.81
#